data_AF-A0A0F9EIT5-F1
#
_entry.id   AF-A0A0F9EIT5-F1
#
_cell.length_a   1.000
_cell.length_b   1.000
_cell.length_c   1.000
_cell.angle_alpha   90.00
_cell.angle_beta   90.00
_cell.angle_gamma   90.00
#
_symmetry.space_group_name_H-M   'P 1'
#
loop_
_entity.id
_entity.type
_entity.pdbx_description
1 polymer ?
#
loop_
_entity_poly.entity_id
_entity_poly.type
_entity_poly.pdbx_seq_one_letter_code
_entity_poly.pdbx_strand_id
1 'polypeptide(L)'
;MDDPRTHAYVLNEIKHIPMQLWNILCPRTFKGFTLYLKNIKKWREGLNNRIKIRNMQKKYNLPLRPNQSMRDVIISIRVVELRRKRKGNDGNTRSN
;
A
#
# COMPACT_ATOMS: atom_id res chain seq x y z
N MET A 1 35.15 4.34 -9.05
CA MET A 1 33.69 4.44 -9.21
C MET A 1 33.26 5.74 -8.58
N ASP A 2 32.53 6.57 -9.30
CA ASP A 2 31.97 7.80 -8.75
C ASP A 2 30.93 7.46 -7.68
N ASP A 3 31.05 8.11 -6.52
CA ASP A 3 30.10 7.95 -5.44
C ASP A 3 28.78 8.62 -5.85
N PRO A 4 27.67 7.88 -5.97
CA PRO A 4 26.39 8.46 -6.38
C PRO A 4 25.95 9.60 -5.46
N ARG A 5 26.39 9.63 -4.20
CA ARG A 5 26.00 10.62 -3.20
C ARG A 5 26.58 12.01 -3.46
N THR A 6 27.51 12.17 -4.39
CA THR A 6 28.01 13.50 -4.80
C THR A 6 27.14 14.13 -5.90
N HIS A 7 26.24 13.36 -6.51
CA HIS A 7 25.40 13.85 -7.60
C HIS A 7 24.15 14.54 -7.06
N ALA A 8 23.84 15.74 -7.58
CA ALA A 8 22.74 16.58 -7.12
C ALA A 8 21.37 15.87 -7.11
N TYR A 9 21.09 15.02 -8.10
CA TYR A 9 19.83 14.28 -8.17
C TYR A 9 19.70 13.25 -7.04
N VAL A 10 20.80 12.58 -6.68
CA VAL A 10 20.84 11.61 -5.57
C VAL A 10 20.66 12.32 -4.25
N LEU A 11 21.36 13.45 -4.06
CA LEU A 11 21.25 14.28 -2.88
C LEU A 11 19.81 14.74 -2.64
N ASN A 12 19.07 15.11 -3.69
CA ASN A 12 17.67 15.49 -3.57
C ASN A 12 16.76 14.33 -3.10
N GLU A 13 17.07 13.08 -3.50
CA GLU A 13 16.31 11.90 -3.07
C GLU A 13 16.58 11.50 -1.62
N ILE A 14 17.81 11.69 -1.12
CA ILE A 14 18.22 11.30 0.24
C ILE A 14 18.24 12.46 1.24
N LYS A 15 17.86 13.68 0.85
CA LYS A 15 17.90 14.89 1.70
C LYS A 15 17.19 14.77 3.04
N HIS A 16 16.24 13.84 3.15
CA HIS A 16 15.47 13.59 4.38
C HIS A 16 16.14 12.56 5.31
N ILE A 17 17.23 11.93 4.88
CA ILE A 17 17.99 10.97 5.67
C ILE A 17 19.12 11.74 6.36
N PRO A 18 19.28 11.67 7.69
CA PRO A 18 20.41 12.26 8.39
C PRO A 18 21.74 11.77 7.80
N MET A 19 22.69 12.68 7.57
CA MET A 19 23.96 12.38 6.90
C MET A 19 24.78 11.31 7.62
N GLN A 20 24.66 11.24 8.95
CA GLN A 20 25.31 10.21 9.78
C GLN A 20 24.86 8.79 9.41
N LEU A 21 23.65 8.63 8.89
CA LEU A 21 23.08 7.34 8.50
C LEU A 21 23.36 6.98 7.04
N TRP A 22 23.90 7.88 6.23
CA TRP A 22 24.11 7.62 4.80
C TRP A 22 25.07 6.46 4.55
N ASN A 23 26.08 6.27 5.40
CA ASN A 23 26.99 5.15 5.26
C ASN A 23 26.35 3.78 5.57
N ILE A 24 25.23 3.78 6.31
CA ILE A 24 24.50 2.58 6.70
C ILE A 24 23.36 2.31 5.71
N LEU A 25 22.65 3.36 5.30
CA LEU A 25 21.40 3.26 4.56
C LEU A 25 21.54 3.50 3.06
N CYS A 26 22.54 4.27 2.62
CA CYS A 26 22.68 4.67 1.23
C CYS A 26 23.74 3.82 0.51
N PRO A 27 23.39 3.17 -0.62
CA PRO A 27 24.36 2.44 -1.42
C PRO A 27 25.48 3.33 -1.98
N ARG A 28 26.69 2.77 -2.06
CA ARG A 28 27.89 3.45 -2.61
C ARG A 28 28.07 3.28 -4.12
N THR A 29 27.15 2.61 -4.80
CA THR A 29 27.20 2.37 -6.25
C THR A 29 25.90 2.82 -6.89
N PHE A 30 25.95 3.34 -8.13
CA PHE A 30 24.75 3.72 -8.88
C PHE A 30 23.76 2.56 -9.02
N LYS A 31 24.25 1.36 -9.33
CA LYS A 31 23.40 0.16 -9.44
C LYS A 31 22.64 -0.11 -8.14
N GLY A 32 23.34 -0.04 -6.99
CA GLY A 32 22.73 -0.19 -5.69
C GLY A 32 21.71 0.92 -5.39
N PHE A 33 22.06 2.15 -5.74
CA PHE A 33 21.20 3.31 -5.52
C PHE A 33 19.90 3.26 -6.33
N THR A 34 19.97 2.90 -7.61
CA THR A 34 18.80 2.69 -8.45
C THR A 34 17.87 1.60 -7.90
N LEU A 35 18.45 0.50 -7.41
CA LEU A 35 17.68 -0.57 -6.76
C LEU A 35 17.03 -0.08 -5.45
N TYR A 36 17.76 0.69 -4.66
CA TYR A 36 17.28 1.31 -3.42
C TYR A 36 16.06 2.21 -3.68
N LEU A 37 16.13 3.12 -4.66
CA LEU A 37 15.00 3.96 -5.05
C LEU A 37 13.79 3.14 -5.53
N LYS A 38 14.02 2.10 -6.34
CA LYS A 38 12.96 1.21 -6.82
C LYS A 38 12.26 0.50 -5.65
N ASN A 39 13.02 0.08 -4.64
CA ASN A 39 12.49 -0.56 -3.45
C ASN A 39 11.69 0.41 -2.58
N ILE A 40 12.16 1.64 -2.38
CA ILE A 40 11.41 2.69 -1.69
C ILE A 40 10.07 2.95 -2.39
N LYS A 41 10.08 3.08 -3.72
CA LYS A 41 8.85 3.30 -4.49
C LYS A 41 7.86 2.16 -4.29
N LYS A 42 8.30 0.91 -4.44
CA LYS A 42 7.47 -0.28 -4.17
C LYS A 42 6.94 -0.32 -2.74
N TRP A 43 7.77 0.05 -1.75
CA TRP A 43 7.35 0.09 -0.35
C TRP A 43 6.27 1.15 -0.12
N ARG A 44 6.40 2.35 -0.70
CA ARG A 44 5.37 3.41 -0.66
C ARG A 44 4.07 2.96 -1.33
N GLU A 45 4.15 2.33 -2.50
CA GLU A 45 2.98 1.75 -3.18
C GLU A 45 2.28 0.70 -2.31
N GLY A 46 3.06 -0.20 -1.68
CA GLY A 46 2.54 -1.19 -0.73
C GLY A 46 1.86 -0.55 0.49
N LEU A 47 2.41 0.54 1.01
CA LEU A 47 1.83 1.29 2.12
C LEU A 47 0.49 1.95 1.73
N ASN A 48 0.42 2.59 0.57
CA ASN A 48 -0.82 3.16 0.04
C ASN A 48 -1.90 2.09 -0.17
N ASN A 49 -1.52 0.93 -0.69
CA ASN A 49 -2.44 -0.20 -0.84
C ASN A 49 -2.98 -0.68 0.51
N ARG A 50 -2.13 -0.81 1.54
CA ARG A 50 -2.56 -1.18 2.90
C ARG A 50 -3.53 -0.16 3.50
N ILE A 51 -3.29 1.14 3.31
CA ILE A 51 -4.20 2.21 3.75
C ILE A 51 -5.56 2.06 3.04
N LYS A 52 -5.56 1.87 1.72
CA LYS A 52 -6.79 1.70 0.93
C LYS A 52 -7.60 0.47 1.37
N ILE A 53 -6.93 -0.66 1.58
CA ILE A 53 -7.53 -1.90 2.11
C ILE A 53 -8.16 -1.67 3.48
N ARG A 54 -7.43 -1.04 4.40
CA ARG A 54 -7.92 -0.73 5.75
C ARG A 54 -9.16 0.16 5.69
N ASN A 55 -9.18 1.18 4.84
CA ASN A 55 -10.32 2.09 4.69
C ASN A 55 -11.56 1.35 4.17
N MET A 56 -11.39 0.45 3.20
CA MET A 56 -12.51 -0.37 2.71
C MET A 56 -13.02 -1.34 3.77
N GLN A 57 -12.13 -2.01 4.50
CA GLN A 57 -12.53 -2.90 5.59
C GLN A 57 -13.37 -2.14 6.64
N LYS A 58 -12.93 -0.94 7.04
CA LYS A 58 -13.71 -0.07 7.94
C LYS A 58 -15.07 0.30 7.35
N LYS A 59 -15.11 0.78 6.11
CA LYS A 59 -16.35 1.23 5.43
C LYS A 59 -17.42 0.14 5.36
N TYR A 60 -17.02 -1.11 5.13
CA TYR A 60 -17.92 -2.24 4.99
C TYR A 60 -18.03 -3.12 6.25
N ASN A 61 -17.48 -2.65 7.37
CA ASN A 61 -17.44 -3.36 8.65
C ASN A 61 -16.86 -4.80 8.54
N LEU A 62 -15.81 -4.94 7.74
CA LEU A 62 -15.06 -6.19 7.58
C LEU A 62 -13.94 -6.29 8.63
N PRO A 63 -13.48 -7.52 8.97
CA PRO A 63 -12.35 -7.70 9.89
C PRO A 63 -11.08 -6.99 9.39
N LEU A 64 -10.40 -6.27 10.28
CA LEU A 64 -9.14 -5.60 9.99
C LEU A 64 -7.99 -6.61 9.94
N ARG A 65 -7.58 -7.00 8.74
CA ARG A 65 -6.47 -7.94 8.53
C ARG A 65 -5.25 -7.23 7.93
N PRO A 66 -4.09 -7.20 8.62
CA PRO A 66 -2.87 -6.70 8.04
C PRO A 66 -2.44 -7.65 6.90
N ASN A 67 -2.08 -7.09 5.75
CA ASN A 67 -1.61 -7.82 4.56
C ASN A 67 -2.68 -8.56 3.73
N GLN A 68 -3.96 -8.31 3.94
CA GLN A 68 -4.98 -8.85 3.06
C GLN A 68 -4.84 -8.28 1.64
N SER A 69 -5.03 -9.11 0.60
CA SER A 69 -4.95 -8.64 -0.77
C SER A 69 -6.16 -7.77 -1.13
N MET A 70 -5.98 -6.86 -2.09
CA MET A 70 -7.07 -6.04 -2.63
C MET A 70 -8.22 -6.89 -3.18
N ARG A 71 -7.87 -8.00 -3.85
CA ARG A 71 -8.82 -8.94 -4.46
C ARG A 71 -9.73 -9.55 -3.39
N ASP A 72 -9.17 -10.01 -2.27
CA ASP A 72 -9.95 -10.65 -1.21
C ASP A 72 -10.91 -9.67 -0.53
N VAL A 73 -10.47 -8.42 -0.36
CA VAL A 73 -11.31 -7.35 0.20
C VAL A 73 -12.49 -7.06 -0.74
N ILE A 74 -12.25 -6.98 -2.05
CA ILE A 74 -13.31 -6.77 -3.06
C ILE A 74 -14.31 -7.93 -3.05
N ILE A 75 -13.85 -9.18 -3.01
CA ILE A 75 -14.72 -10.35 -2.92
C ILE A 75 -15.58 -10.28 -1.64
N SER A 76 -14.97 -9.94 -0.51
CA SER A 76 -15.67 -9.82 0.78
C SER A 76 -16.75 -8.72 0.73
N ILE A 77 -16.43 -7.57 0.13
CA ILE A 77 -17.39 -6.47 -0.11
C ILE A 77 -18.55 -6.97 -0.96
N ARG A 78 -18.28 -7.68 -2.06
CA ARG A 78 -19.32 -8.18 -2.97
C ARG A 78 -20.27 -9.13 -2.27
N VAL A 79 -19.76 -10.01 -1.40
CA VAL A 79 -20.58 -10.90 -0.58
C VAL A 79 -21.50 -10.11 0.36
N VAL A 80 -20.99 -9.05 1.01
CA VAL A 80 -21.81 -8.17 1.87
C VAL A 80 -22.91 -7.49 1.06
N GLU A 81 -22.60 -6.95 -0.13
CA GLU A 81 -23.59 -6.32 -1.01
C GLU A 81 -24.69 -7.29 -1.45
N LEU A 82 -24.31 -8.51 -1.85
CA LEU A 82 -25.27 -9.54 -2.26
C LEU A 82 -26.19 -9.94 -1.10
N ARG A 83 -25.65 -10.06 0.13
CA ARG A 83 -26.46 -10.35 1.33
C ARG A 83 -27.46 -9.22 1.64
N ARG A 84 -27.06 -7.96 1.48
CA ARG A 84 -27.96 -6.80 1.65
C ARG A 84 -29.07 -6.81 0.61
N LYS A 85 -28.75 -7.10 -0.66
CA LYS A 85 -29.74 -7.20 -1.74
C LYS A 85 -30.77 -8.31 -1.51
N ARG A 86 -30.34 -9.50 -1.07
CA ARG A 86 -31.26 -10.61 -0.77
C ARG A 86 -32.25 -10.27 0.34
N LYS A 87 -31.78 -9.70 1.46
CA LYS A 87 -32.66 -9.26 2.56
C LYS A 87 -33.73 -8.24 2.12
N GLY A 88 -33.39 -7.33 1.21
CA GLY A 88 -34.36 -6.38 0.66
C GLY A 88 -35.42 -7.04 -0.24
N ASN A 89 -35.07 -8.13 -0.92
CA ASN A 89 -36.00 -8.87 -1.79
C ASN A 89 -36.92 -9.83 -1.01
N ASP A 90 -36.40 -10.44 0.06
CA ASP A 90 -37.16 -11.35 0.93
C ASP A 90 -38.22 -10.62 1.78
N GLY A 91 -38.02 -9.32 2.04
CA GLY A 91 -39.00 -8.46 2.69
C GLY A 91 -40.17 -8.05 1.78
N ASN A 92 -40.00 -8.14 0.47
CA ASN A 92 -41.02 -7.77 -0.52
C ASN A 92 -41.90 -8.96 -0.94
N THR A 93 -41.44 -10.19 -0.70
CA THR A 93 -42.16 -11.43 -1.06
C THR A 93 -43.03 -11.99 0.08
N ARG A 94 -42.96 -11.41 1.29
CA ARG A 94 -43.80 -11.79 2.44
C ARG A 94 -45.02 -10.87 2.65
N SER A 95 -45.24 -9.94 1.74
CA SER A 95 -46.31 -8.92 1.83
C SER A 95 -47.39 -9.09 0.76
N ASN A 96 -47.45 -10.24 0.08
CA ASN A 96 -48.54 -10.62 -0.83
C ASN A 96 -49.30 -11.81 -0.27
#